data_AF-A0A1G3L6T9-F1
#
_entry.id   AF-A0A1G3L6T9-F1
#
_cell.length_a   1.000
_cell.length_b   1.000
_cell.length_c   1.000
_cell.angle_alpha   90.00
_cell.angle_beta   90.00
_cell.angle_gamma   90.00
#
_symmetry.space_group_name_H-M   'P 1'
#
loop_
_entity.id
_entity.type
_entity.pdbx_description
1 polymer ?
#
loop_
_entity_poly.entity_id
_entity_poly.type
_entity_poly.pdbx_seq_one_letter_code
_entity_poly.pdbx_strand_id
1 'polypeptide(L)' 'MFSVRDTGSGIEREYQKKMFEKFSQENMSYNKKYGGAGLGLAIVKELVALMNGTIFIESEPGK' A
#
# COMPACT_ATOMS: atom_id res chain seq x y z
N MET A 1 -5.08 -18.42 3.40
CA MET A 1 -5.14 -16.96 3.61
C MET A 1 -3.78 -16.51 4.09
N PHE A 2 -3.17 -15.54 3.43
CA PHE A 2 -1.86 -14.98 3.80
C PHE A 2 -2.08 -13.52 4.20
N SER A 3 -1.51 -13.09 5.32
CA SER A 3 -1.69 -11.73 5.85
C SER A 3 -0.39 -11.23 6.45
N VAL A 4 -0.14 -9.92 6.32
CA VAL A 4 0.99 -9.23 6.92
C VAL A 4 0.43 -8.15 7.84
N ARG A 5 1.01 -8.00 9.03
CA ARG A 5 0.65 -6.97 10.01
C ARG A 5 1.91 -6.22 10.42
N ASP A 6 1.80 -4.90 10.49
CA ASP A 6 2.83 -4.02 11.02
C ASP A 6 2.29 -3.18 12.21
N THR A 7 3.19 -2.44 12.85
CA THR A 7 2.90 -1.52 13.97
C THR A 7 3.28 -0.08 13.62
N GLY A 8 3.23 0.27 12.33
CA GLY A 8 3.53 1.61 11.83
C GLY A 8 2.41 2.60 12.13
N SER A 9 2.51 3.80 11.55
CA SER A 9 1.53 4.88 11.76
C SER A 9 0.13 4.61 11.21
N GLY A 10 -0.10 3.46 10.58
CA GLY A 10 -1.28 3.18 9.78
C GLY A 10 -1.31 4.00 8.48
N ILE A 11 -2.40 3.83 7.73
CA ILE A 11 -2.61 4.43 6.41
C ILE A 11 -3.91 5.22 6.36
N GLU A 12 -3.88 6.45 5.87
CA GLU A 12 -5.03 7.31 5.69
C GLU A 12 -6.09 6.69 4.77
N ARG A 13 -7.37 6.82 5.13
CA ARG A 13 -8.48 6.19 4.40
C ARG A 13 -8.54 6.61 2.93
N GLU A 14 -8.17 7.85 2.63
CA GLU A 14 -8.12 8.34 1.24
C GLU A 14 -7.01 7.67 0.45
N TYR A 15 -5.87 7.42 1.08
CA TYR A 15 -4.75 6.75 0.43
C TYR A 15 -5.00 5.26 0.23
N GLN A 16 -5.65 4.59 1.19
CA GLN A 16 -6.02 3.16 1.07
C GLN A 16 -6.74 2.84 -0.25
N LYS A 17 -7.57 3.76 -0.76
CA LYS A 17 -8.32 3.58 -2.03
C LYS A 17 -7.42 3.53 -3.26
N LYS A 18 -6.29 4.25 -3.22
CA LYS A 18 -5.38 4.44 -4.36
C LYS A 18 -3.99 3.84 -4.14
N MET A 19 -3.71 3.21 -3.00
CA MET A 19 -2.35 2.74 -2.65
C MET A 19 -1.80 1.64 -3.58
N PHE A 20 -2.67 0.94 -4.30
CA PHE A 20 -2.29 -0.07 -5.28
C PHE A 20 -2.20 0.48 -6.72
N GLU A 21 -2.39 1.78 -6.91
CA GLU A 21 -2.19 2.44 -8.20
C GLU A 21 -0.70 2.72 -8.43
N LYS A 22 -0.27 2.70 -9.70
CA LYS A 22 1.11 3.00 -10.08
C LYS A 22 1.43 4.45 -9.73
N PHE A 23 2.60 4.67 -9.13
CA PHE A 23 3.08 6.00 -8.74
C PHE A 23 2.27 6.68 -7.62
N SER A 24 1.39 5.93 -6.96
CA SER A 24 0.65 6.42 -5.81
C SER A 24 1.54 6.50 -4.58
N GLN A 25 1.50 7.63 -3.88
CA GLN A 25 2.24 7.89 -2.64
C GLN A 25 1.39 8.70 -1.68
N GLU A 26 1.42 8.35 -0.39
CA GLU A 26 0.56 8.96 0.64
C GLU A 26 0.95 10.41 0.94
N ASN A 27 2.25 10.71 0.94
CA ASN A 27 2.73 12.07 1.14
C ASN A 27 4.08 12.27 0.43
N MET A 28 4.23 13.37 -0.32
CA MET A 28 5.52 13.71 -0.95
C MET A 28 6.63 13.97 0.08
N SER A 29 6.29 14.29 1.34
CA SER A 29 7.28 14.41 2.42
C SER A 29 7.94 13.07 2.80
N TYR A 30 7.28 11.91 2.61
CA TYR A 30 7.89 10.59 2.87
C TYR A 30 9.00 10.26 1.86
N ASN A 31 8.93 10.82 0.64
CA ASN A 31 9.93 10.63 -0.41
C ASN A 31 11.33 11.07 0.02
N LYS A 32 11.45 12.10 0.88
CA LYS A 32 12.74 12.57 1.40
C LYS A 32 13.38 11.63 2.41
N LYS A 33 12.61 10.75 3.07
CA LYS A 33 13.09 9.93 4.18
C LYS A 33 13.20 8.44 3.85
N TYR A 34 12.33 7.91 3.01
CA TYR A 34 12.27 6.46 2.73
C TYR A 34 12.42 6.11 1.24
N GLY A 35 12.23 7.07 0.33
CA GLY A 35 12.35 6.86 -1.11
C GLY A 35 11.35 5.84 -1.67
N GLY A 36 11.22 5.82 -2.99
CA GLY A 36 10.40 4.84 -3.71
C GLY A 36 9.52 5.50 -4.77
N ALA A 37 9.23 4.79 -5.86
CA ALA A 37 8.41 5.30 -6.95
C ALA A 37 6.90 5.00 -6.80
N GLY A 38 6.46 4.41 -5.68
CA GLY A 38 5.06 3.99 -5.53
C GLY A 38 4.66 2.83 -6.45
N LEU A 39 5.60 1.94 -6.79
CA LEU A 39 5.36 0.81 -7.70
C LEU A 39 5.19 -0.54 -6.99
N GLY A 40 5.72 -0.71 -5.78
CA GLY A 40 5.76 -2.01 -5.11
C GLY A 40 4.37 -2.65 -4.93
N LEU A 41 3.43 -1.91 -4.35
CA LEU A 41 2.06 -2.40 -4.12
C LEU A 41 1.28 -2.60 -5.42
N ALA A 42 1.54 -1.79 -6.45
CA ALA A 42 0.94 -1.97 -7.77
C ALA A 42 1.40 -3.29 -8.41
N ILE A 43 2.69 -3.61 -8.32
CA ILE A 43 3.24 -4.89 -8.79
C ILE A 43 2.61 -6.06 -8.02
N VAL A 44 2.50 -5.95 -6.69
CA VAL A 44 1.85 -6.99 -5.88
C VAL A 44 0.40 -7.21 -6.30
N LYS A 45 -0.37 -6.15 -6.56
CA LYS A 45 -1.75 -6.26 -7.04
C LYS A 45 -1.81 -7.01 -8.38
N GLU A 46 -0.94 -6.67 -9.33
CA GLU A 46 -0.86 -7.34 -10.63
C GLU A 46 -0.52 -8.82 -10.49
N LEU A 47 0.48 -9.16 -9.67
CA LEU A 47 0.87 -10.56 -9.42
C LEU A 47 -0.26 -11.37 -8.77
N VAL A 48 -0.91 -10.84 -7.74
CA VAL A 48 -2.04 -11.51 -7.08
C VAL A 48 -3.19 -11.71 -8.06
N ALA A 49 -3.48 -10.74 -8.93
CA ALA A 49 -4.50 -10.87 -9.95
C ALA A 49 -4.17 -11.96 -11.00
N LEU A 50 -2.91 -12.04 -11.45
CA LEU A 50 -2.43 -13.11 -12.33
C LEU A 50 -2.54 -14.51 -11.70
N MET A 51 -2.51 -14.58 -10.37
CA MET A 51 -2.72 -15.81 -9.60
C MET A 51 -4.19 -16.07 -9.25
N ASN A 52 -5.14 -15.35 -9.88
CA ASN A 52 -6.57 -15.41 -9.58
C ASN A 52 -6.91 -15.14 -8.11
N GLY A 53 -6.07 -14.38 -7.41
CA GLY A 53 -6.25 -14.00 -6.01
C GLY A 53 -6.90 -12.64 -5.83
N THR A 54 -7.09 -12.26 -4.58
CA THR A 54 -7.55 -10.92 -4.18
C THR A 54 -6.66 -10.39 -3.07
N ILE A 55 -6.37 -9.10 -3.12
CA ILE A 55 -5.64 -8.36 -2.08
C ILE A 55 -6.51 -7.22 -1.56
N PHE A 56 -6.48 -7.02 -0.25
CA PHE A 56 -7.17 -5.93 0.44
C PHE A 56 -6.31 -5.46 1.60
N ILE A 57 -6.70 -4.34 2.19
CA ILE A 57 -6.03 -3.76 3.35
C ILE A 57 -7.03 -3.44 4.44
N GLU A 58 -6.59 -3.57 5.68
CA GLU A 58 -7.24 -3.06 6.88
C GLU A 58 -6.21 -2.24 7.64
N SER A 59 -6.46 -0.94 7.82
CA SER A 59 -5.55 -0.06 8.55
C SER A 59 -6.32 1.08 9.19
N GLU A 60 -5.90 1.46 10.40
CA GLU A 60 -6.38 2.63 11.12
C GLU A 60 -5.20 3.55 11.42
N PRO A 61 -5.21 4.82 10.98
CA PRO A 61 -4.17 5.77 11.32
C PRO A 61 -4.01 5.93 12.84
N GLY A 62 -2.76 5.88 13.32
CA GLY A 62 -2.41 6.17 14.72
C GLY A 62 -2.70 5.06 15.74
N LYS A 63 -2.80 3.81 15.32
CA LYS A 63 -3.08 2.65 16.18
C LYS A 63 -1.89 1.71 16.37
#